data_AF-A0A3D5UXL7-F1
#
_entry.id   AF-A0A3D5UXL7-F1
#
_cell.length_a   1.000
_cell.length_b   1.000
_cell.length_c   1.000
_cell.angle_alpha   90.00
_cell.angle_beta   90.00
_cell.angle_gamma   90.00
#
_symmetry.space_group_name_H-M   'P 1'
#
loop_
_entity.id
_entity.type
_entity.pdbx_description
1 polymer ?
#
loop_
_entity_poly.entity_id
_entity_poly.type
_entity_poly.pdbx_seq_one_letter_code
_entity_poly.pdbx_strand_id
1 'polypeptide(L)'
;GDEEYRLVTEETHLAWMTESALGFRVRIEDVSATLAMLSLQGPLSAACLRDAGVKDIESLAPFAACWADIGGMPVYVSRTGASGDLGYELWADVEDAPHLWRRLMSKGMSHGLRPAGFALRELA
;
A
#
# COMPACT_ATOMS: atom_id res chain seq x y z
N GLY A 1 4.98 -14.01 -4.21
CA GLY A 1 4.83 -15.15 -5.14
C GLY A 1 3.93 -16.20 -4.52
N ASP A 2 3.91 -17.43 -5.04
CA ASP A 2 3.05 -18.50 -4.49
C ASP A 2 3.54 -19.04 -3.13
N GLU A 3 4.79 -18.77 -2.76
CA GLU A 3 5.41 -19.17 -1.49
C GLU A 3 5.76 -18.00 -0.57
N GLU A 4 5.35 -16.78 -0.94
CA GLU A 4 5.71 -15.56 -0.22
C GLU A 4 4.46 -14.76 0.09
N TYR A 5 4.24 -14.54 1.38
CA TYR A 5 3.07 -13.86 1.91
C TYR A 5 3.52 -12.68 2.76
N ARG A 6 2.73 -11.61 2.72
CA ARG A 6 2.88 -10.46 3.62
C ARG A 6 1.65 -10.36 4.49
N LEU A 7 1.85 -10.38 5.80
CA LEU A 7 0.79 -10.15 6.77
C LEU A 7 0.88 -8.70 7.24
N VAL A 8 -0.25 -8.00 7.24
CA VAL A 8 -0.37 -6.64 7.75
C VAL A 8 -1.25 -6.72 8.99
N THR A 9 -0.72 -6.27 10.13
CA THR A 9 -1.42 -6.28 11.42
C THR A 9 -1.33 -4.91 12.05
N GLU A 10 -2.33 -4.56 12.85
CA GLU A 10 -2.31 -3.34 13.66
C GLU A 10 -1.38 -3.50 14.87
N GLU A 11 -1.38 -4.68 15.48
CA GLU A 11 -0.55 -5.03 16.63
C GLU A 11 0.55 -6.03 16.27
N THR A 12 1.57 -6.14 17.11
CA THR A 12 2.69 -7.07 16.89
C THR A 12 2.27 -8.51 17.21
N HIS A 13 2.17 -9.35 16.18
CA HIS A 13 1.81 -10.77 16.32
C HIS A 13 3.02 -11.73 16.15
N LEU A 14 4.25 -11.21 16.10
CA LEU A 14 5.44 -11.99 15.73
C LEU A 14 5.69 -13.21 16.62
N ALA A 15 5.48 -13.09 17.94
CA ALA A 15 5.65 -14.19 18.88
C ALA A 15 4.70 -15.35 18.57
N TRP A 16 3.41 -15.05 18.46
CA TRP A 16 2.37 -16.02 18.12
C TRP A 16 2.63 -16.69 16.76
N MET A 17 3.03 -15.91 15.76
CA MET A 17 3.34 -16.42 14.42
C MET A 17 4.55 -17.36 14.45
N THR A 18 5.59 -17.02 15.22
CA THR A 18 6.81 -17.84 15.36
C THR A 18 6.51 -19.16 16.07
N GLU A 19 5.69 -19.15 17.12
CA GLU A 19 5.25 -20.37 17.80
C GLU A 19 4.39 -21.26 16.89
N SER A 20 3.47 -20.65 16.14
CA SER A 20 2.58 -21.35 15.20
C SER A 20 3.33 -21.98 14.02
N ALA A 21 4.53 -21.49 13.70
CA ALA A 21 5.35 -22.03 12.61
C ALA A 21 6.08 -23.34 12.97
N LEU A 22 6.06 -23.78 14.23
CA LEU A 22 6.71 -25.03 14.64
C LEU A 22 6.13 -26.22 13.88
N GLY A 23 7.01 -26.99 13.24
CA GLY A 23 6.63 -28.14 12.40
C GLY A 23 6.31 -27.79 10.94
N PHE A 24 6.34 -26.51 10.56
CA PHE A 24 6.20 -26.06 9.18
C PHE A 24 7.55 -25.63 8.59
N ARG A 25 7.69 -25.78 7.27
CA ARG A 25 8.85 -25.29 6.52
C ARG A 25 8.59 -23.86 6.04
N VAL A 26 8.64 -22.90 6.96
CA VAL A 26 8.41 -21.47 6.67
C VAL A 26 9.44 -20.61 7.39
N ARG A 27 9.79 -19.47 6.81
CA ARG A 27 10.57 -18.41 7.47
C ARG A 27 9.64 -17.22 7.70
N ILE A 28 9.63 -16.71 8.93
CA ILE A 28 8.91 -15.50 9.29
C ILE A 28 9.94 -14.41 9.57
N GLU A 29 9.70 -13.22 9.00
CA GLU A 29 10.56 -12.05 9.15
C GLU A 29 9.69 -10.83 9.40
N ASP A 30 10.08 -10.01 10.38
CA ASP A 30 9.45 -8.72 10.61
C ASP A 30 10.09 -7.69 9.68
N VAL A 31 9.30 -7.22 8.72
CA VAL A 31 9.70 -6.23 7.71
C VAL A 31 9.14 -4.84 8.00
N SER A 32 8.50 -4.63 9.15
CA SER A 32 7.77 -3.40 9.49
C SER A 32 8.67 -2.15 9.48
N ALA A 33 9.95 -2.30 9.83
CA ALA A 33 10.91 -1.20 9.81
C ALA A 33 11.49 -0.89 8.42
N THR A 34 11.29 -1.79 7.45
CA THR A 34 11.88 -1.68 6.10
C THR A 34 10.88 -1.20 5.05
N LEU A 35 9.58 -1.27 5.36
CA LEU A 35 8.51 -0.91 4.45
C LEU A 35 7.70 0.25 5.01
N ALA A 36 7.31 1.16 4.13
CA ALA A 36 6.28 2.15 4.41
C ALA A 36 5.03 1.88 3.58
N MET A 37 3.88 2.29 4.11
CA MET A 37 2.60 2.21 3.42
C MET A 37 1.95 3.59 3.32
N LEU A 38 1.51 3.94 2.12
CA LEU A 38 0.67 5.11 1.87
C LEU A 38 -0.72 4.66 1.44
N SER A 39 -1.74 5.16 2.13
CA SER A 39 -3.13 4.92 1.79
C SER A 39 -3.63 6.03 0.86
N LEU A 40 -4.11 5.66 -0.33
CA LEU A 40 -4.67 6.57 -1.32
C LEU A 40 -6.14 6.25 -1.55
N GLN A 41 -7.00 7.04 -0.92
CA GLN A 41 -8.45 6.79 -0.85
C GLN A 41 -9.25 7.80 -1.66
N GLY A 42 -10.43 7.36 -2.12
CA GLY A 42 -11.42 8.19 -2.80
C GLY A 42 -11.62 7.84 -4.29
N PRO A 43 -12.72 8.30 -4.90
CA PRO A 43 -13.15 7.89 -6.24
C PRO A 43 -12.16 8.27 -7.36
N LEU A 44 -11.28 9.25 -7.13
CA LEU A 44 -10.25 9.69 -8.07
C LEU A 44 -8.86 9.07 -7.80
N SER A 45 -8.73 8.17 -6.82
CA SER A 45 -7.46 7.53 -6.45
C SER A 45 -6.77 6.84 -7.63
N ALA A 46 -7.51 6.15 -8.49
CA ALA A 46 -6.97 5.55 -9.71
C ALA A 46 -6.41 6.61 -10.68
N ALA A 47 -7.08 7.76 -10.83
CA ALA A 47 -6.60 8.84 -11.70
C ALA A 47 -5.28 9.43 -11.21
N CYS A 48 -5.14 9.60 -9.89
CA CYS A 48 -3.88 10.00 -9.26
C CYS A 48 -2.75 9.00 -9.56
N LEU A 49 -3.03 7.69 -9.49
CA LEU A 49 -2.04 6.64 -9.77
C LEU A 49 -1.63 6.61 -11.25
N ARG A 50 -2.58 6.79 -12.17
CA ARG A 50 -2.27 6.92 -13.61
C ARG A 50 -1.34 8.09 -13.88
N ASP A 51 -1.63 9.26 -13.34
CA ASP A 51 -0.79 10.46 -13.53
C ASP A 51 0.56 10.34 -12.82
N ALA A 52 0.66 9.48 -11.79
CA ALA A 52 1.91 9.10 -11.15
C ALA A 52 2.73 8.09 -11.96
N GLY A 53 2.15 7.42 -12.95
CA GLY A 53 2.82 6.52 -13.90
C GLY A 53 2.33 5.07 -13.89
N VAL A 54 1.31 4.73 -13.08
CA VAL A 54 0.78 3.37 -12.98
C VAL A 54 -0.21 3.11 -14.13
N LYS A 55 0.09 2.12 -14.97
CA LYS A 55 -0.78 1.75 -16.09
C LYS A 55 -1.87 0.78 -15.65
N ASP A 56 -3.04 0.90 -16.28
CA ASP A 56 -4.17 -0.04 -16.16
C ASP A 56 -4.64 -0.35 -14.72
N ILE A 57 -4.40 0.57 -13.78
CA ILE A 57 -4.66 0.34 -12.36
C ILE A 57 -6.14 0.11 -12.06
N GLU A 58 -7.05 0.65 -12.87
CA GLU A 58 -8.49 0.46 -12.77
C GLU A 58 -8.94 -0.98 -13.03
N SER A 59 -8.14 -1.73 -13.79
CA SER A 59 -8.41 -3.14 -14.10
C SER A 59 -8.06 -4.06 -12.93
N LEU A 60 -7.30 -3.58 -11.94
CA LEU A 60 -6.93 -4.35 -10.76
C LEU A 60 -8.19 -4.72 -9.98
N ALA A 61 -8.47 -6.01 -9.85
CA ALA A 61 -9.66 -6.49 -9.15
C ALA A 61 -9.63 -6.10 -7.65
N PRO A 62 -10.78 -5.94 -6.98
CA PRO A 62 -10.83 -5.78 -5.53
C PRO A 62 -10.04 -6.89 -4.82
N PHE A 63 -9.26 -6.53 -3.80
CA PHE A 63 -8.35 -7.43 -3.07
C PHE A 63 -7.21 -8.04 -3.90
N ALA A 64 -7.03 -7.63 -5.15
CA ALA A 64 -5.85 -7.96 -5.93
C ALA A 64 -4.73 -6.93 -5.69
N ALA A 65 -3.51 -7.33 -6.03
CA ALA A 65 -2.33 -6.48 -5.95
C ALA A 65 -1.41 -6.70 -7.15
N CYS A 66 -0.60 -5.70 -7.45
CA CYS A 66 0.41 -5.75 -8.51
C CYS A 66 1.66 -4.95 -8.12
N TRP A 67 2.77 -5.24 -8.79
CA TRP A 67 3.95 -4.37 -8.75
C TRP A 67 3.83 -3.29 -9.82
N ALA A 68 4.20 -2.06 -9.47
CA ALA A 68 4.27 -0.92 -10.37
C ALA A 68 5.58 -0.16 -10.18
N ASP A 69 6.09 0.44 -11.26
CA ASP A 69 7.12 1.47 -11.19
C ASP A 69 6.45 2.84 -11.07
N ILE A 70 6.76 3.57 -9.99
CA ILE A 70 6.25 4.93 -9.79
C ILE A 70 7.43 5.90 -9.77
N GLY A 71 7.98 6.19 -10.95
CA GLY A 71 9.08 7.14 -11.08
C GLY A 71 10.42 6.56 -10.66
N GLY A 72 10.69 5.30 -11.02
CA GLY A 72 11.90 4.55 -10.70
C GLY A 72 11.84 3.79 -9.37
N MET A 73 10.76 3.95 -8.61
CA MET A 73 10.55 3.27 -7.33
C MET A 73 9.68 2.03 -7.53
N PRO A 74 10.11 0.83 -7.08
CA PRO A 74 9.28 -0.36 -7.08
C PRO A 74 8.23 -0.26 -5.97
N VAL A 75 6.95 -0.19 -6.36
CA VAL A 75 5.83 -0.06 -5.43
C VAL A 75 4.89 -1.23 -5.59
N TYR A 76 4.57 -1.90 -4.49
CA TYR A 76 3.53 -2.91 -4.45
C TYR A 76 2.19 -2.23 -4.16
N VAL A 77 1.26 -2.31 -5.10
CA VAL A 77 -0.04 -1.62 -5.05
C VAL A 77 -1.13 -2.64 -4.85
N SER A 78 -1.94 -2.50 -3.80
CA SER A 78 -3.11 -3.34 -3.55
C SER A 78 -4.40 -2.54 -3.61
N ARG A 79 -5.46 -3.13 -4.15
CA ARG A 79 -6.81 -2.55 -4.16
C ARG A 79 -7.57 -2.96 -2.91
N THR A 80 -7.14 -2.41 -1.77
CA THR A 80 -7.61 -2.72 -0.41
C THR A 80 -8.06 -1.46 0.34
N GLY A 81 -8.71 -0.53 -0.38
CA GLY A 81 -9.20 0.73 0.20
C GLY A 81 -10.08 0.56 1.44
N ALA A 82 -9.87 1.42 2.42
CA ALA A 82 -10.52 1.36 3.74
C ALA A 82 -11.70 2.32 3.90
N SER A 83 -11.97 3.20 2.93
CA SER A 83 -12.94 4.30 3.07
C SER A 83 -14.33 4.02 2.50
N GLY A 84 -14.68 2.75 2.25
CA GLY A 84 -15.95 2.34 1.58
C GLY A 84 -16.04 2.68 0.09
N ASP A 85 -15.22 3.62 -0.39
CA ASP A 85 -15.01 3.99 -1.79
C ASP A 85 -13.82 3.26 -2.42
N LEU A 86 -13.54 3.55 -3.70
CA LEU A 86 -12.31 3.10 -4.35
C LEU A 86 -11.08 3.60 -3.58
N GLY A 87 -10.13 2.70 -3.30
CA GLY A 87 -8.87 3.05 -2.69
C GLY A 87 -7.79 2.01 -2.90
N TYR A 88 -6.56 2.45 -2.73
CA TYR A 88 -5.36 1.64 -2.91
C TYR A 88 -4.41 1.83 -1.73
N GLU A 89 -3.64 0.80 -1.43
CA GLU A 89 -2.50 0.88 -0.52
C GLU A 89 -1.23 0.71 -1.34
N LEU A 90 -0.26 1.58 -1.10
CA LEU A 90 1.02 1.60 -1.79
C LEU A 90 2.12 1.27 -0.81
N TRP A 91 2.81 0.17 -1.06
CA TRP A 91 3.89 -0.32 -0.22
C TRP A 91 5.21 -0.13 -0.95
N ALA A 92 6.14 0.58 -0.33
CA ALA A 92 7.48 0.83 -0.87
C ALA A 92 8.53 0.64 0.21
N ASP A 93 9.80 0.61 -0.20
CA ASP A 93 10.91 0.74 0.75
C ASP A 93 10.75 2.04 1.56
N VAL A 94 11.10 1.98 2.84
CA VAL A 94 11.01 3.12 3.75
C VAL A 94 11.83 4.32 3.26
N GLU A 95 12.95 4.10 2.55
CA GLU A 95 13.80 5.15 1.98
C GLU A 95 13.12 5.87 0.79
N ASP A 96 12.29 5.15 0.04
CA ASP A 96 11.56 5.68 -1.11
C ASP A 96 10.26 6.41 -0.72
N ALA A 97 9.72 6.12 0.46
CA ALA A 97 8.42 6.62 0.91
C ALA A 97 8.26 8.15 0.83
N PRO A 98 9.25 8.99 1.22
CA PRO A 98 9.15 10.44 1.07
C PRO A 98 9.10 10.90 -0.39
N HIS A 99 9.77 10.18 -1.30
CA HIS A 99 9.78 10.48 -2.74
C HIS A 99 8.44 10.09 -3.37
N LEU A 100 7.94 8.90 -3.03
CA LEU A 100 6.61 8.43 -3.43
C LEU A 100 5.51 9.41 -2.98
N TRP A 101 5.54 9.84 -1.72
CA TRP A 101 4.60 10.84 -1.18
C TRP A 101 4.60 12.12 -2.00
N ARG A 102 5.77 12.73 -2.24
CA ARG A 102 5.88 13.98 -3.00
C ARG A 102 5.37 13.83 -4.42
N ARG A 103 5.67 12.69 -5.06
CA ARG A 103 5.21 12.39 -6.42
C ARG A 103 3.69 12.27 -6.47
N LEU A 104 3.08 11.51 -5.56
CA LEU A 104 1.63 11.37 -5.46
C LEU A 104 0.96 12.73 -5.22
N MET A 105 1.48 13.54 -4.29
CA MET A 105 0.95 14.87 -4.03
C MET A 105 1.04 15.76 -5.27
N SER A 106 2.20 15.81 -5.92
CA SER A 106 2.40 16.63 -7.13
C SER A 106 1.48 16.22 -8.28
N LYS A 107 1.24 14.92 -8.47
CA LYS A 107 0.43 14.39 -9.58
C LYS A 107 -1.07 14.34 -9.27
N GLY A 108 -1.44 14.20 -8.00
CA GLY A 108 -2.82 14.13 -7.55
C GLY A 108 -3.47 15.49 -7.28
N MET A 109 -2.71 16.59 -7.24
CA MET A 109 -3.24 17.92 -6.94
C MET A 109 -4.36 18.36 -7.91
N SER A 110 -4.25 18.06 -9.19
CA SER A 110 -5.28 18.34 -10.20
C SER A 110 -6.59 17.57 -9.96
N HIS A 111 -6.50 16.44 -9.24
CA HIS A 111 -7.65 15.62 -8.82
C HIS A 111 -8.16 15.99 -7.43
N GLY A 112 -7.63 17.05 -6.82
CA GLY A 112 -8.02 17.49 -5.48
C GLY A 112 -7.44 16.64 -4.35
N LEU A 113 -6.37 15.86 -4.60
CA LEU A 113 -5.69 15.08 -3.58
C LEU A 113 -5.22 15.97 -2.43
N ARG A 114 -5.52 15.57 -1.20
CA ARG A 114 -5.12 16.25 0.03
C ARG A 114 -4.55 15.26 1.04
N PRO A 115 -3.57 15.67 1.85
CA PRO A 115 -3.16 14.87 2.98
C PRO A 115 -4.31 14.76 3.99
N ALA A 116 -4.53 13.56 4.50
CA ALA A 116 -5.50 13.25 5.54
C ALA A 116 -4.77 12.71 6.77
N GLY A 117 -5.02 13.31 7.92
CA GLY A 117 -4.53 12.79 9.21
C GLY A 117 -5.42 11.67 9.74
N PHE A 118 -4.94 10.97 10.76
CA PHE A 118 -5.62 9.81 11.36
C PHE A 118 -7.08 10.09 11.77
N ALA A 119 -7.37 11.24 12.36
CA ALA A 119 -8.72 11.59 12.81
C ALA A 119 -9.77 11.62 11.67
N LEU A 120 -9.37 11.85 10.42
CA LEU A 120 -10.28 11.82 9.29
C LEU A 120 -10.61 10.38 8.85
N ARG A 121 -9.70 9.42 9.09
CA ARG A 121 -9.92 8.00 8.78
C ARG A 121 -11.05 7.40 9.60
N GLU A 122 -11.13 7.74 10.89
CA GLU A 122 -12.16 7.22 11.81
C GLU A 122 -13.57 7.76 11.52
N LEU A 123 -13.68 8.82 10.71
CA LEU A 123 -14.94 9.47 10.37
C LEU A 123 -15.51 9.05 9.01
N ALA A 124 -14.72 8.32 8.21
CA ALA A 124 -15.04 7.90 6.85
C ALA A 124 -15.55 6.45 6.83
#